data_AF-G2XG83-F1
#
_entry.id   AF-G2XG83-F1
#
_cell.length_a   1.000
_cell.length_b   1.000
_cell.length_c   1.000
_cell.angle_alpha   90.00
_cell.angle_beta   90.00
_cell.angle_gamma   90.00
#
_symmetry.space_group_name_H-M   'P 1'
#
loop_
_entity.id
_entity.type
_entity.pdbx_description
1 polymer ?
#
loop_
_entity_poly.entity_id
_entity_poly.type
_entity_poly.pdbx_seq_one_letter_code
_entity_poly.pdbx_strand_id
1 'polypeptide(L)'
;MKFSATLSLAVSALVFAVAAKSSNAYVHERLDKNDTLLLIVDIQEGLINLARDSDPTLFRNNYLAHSSLGRVFDLPVILTTSSSSGITTDVCTAFLALSLRAEGYSVWANLEASGTTTDLIRDASNDQMRAAGVTVTSTFAIAMDLMRDWRNTPGAPELLPWLDTYYPVYGNQARGHRAAVANGTLLPGQDTLPL
;
A
#
# COMPACT_ATOMS: atom_id res chain seq x y z
N MET A 1 54.72 49.57 -7.96
CA MET A 1 54.01 49.82 -6.69
C MET A 1 52.54 50.04 -6.98
N LYS A 2 51.69 49.49 -6.09
CA LYS A 2 50.21 49.60 -5.98
C LYS A 2 49.41 48.43 -6.57
N PHE A 3 49.24 47.43 -5.71
CA PHE A 3 48.14 46.48 -5.67
C PHE A 3 46.81 47.22 -5.43
N SER A 4 45.71 46.73 -6.04
CA SER A 4 44.40 46.73 -5.39
C SER A 4 43.52 45.63 -5.99
N ALA A 5 43.03 44.76 -5.11
CA ALA A 5 42.11 43.69 -5.41
C ALA A 5 40.67 44.21 -5.39
N THR A 6 39.81 43.72 -6.29
CA THR A 6 38.37 43.62 -6.03
C THR A 6 37.82 42.38 -6.74
N LEU A 7 37.62 41.36 -5.91
CA LEU A 7 36.91 40.12 -6.17
C LEU A 7 35.42 40.44 -6.37
N SER A 8 34.80 40.03 -7.48
CA SER A 8 33.33 39.94 -7.53
C SER A 8 32.86 38.79 -8.41
N LEU A 9 32.15 37.89 -7.71
CA LEU A 9 31.43 36.68 -8.05
C LEU A 9 31.28 36.30 -9.54
N ALA A 10 31.87 35.15 -9.89
CA ALA A 10 31.38 34.30 -10.96
C ALA A 10 29.99 33.77 -10.59
N VAL A 11 28.95 34.26 -11.25
CA VAL A 11 27.62 33.64 -11.25
C VAL A 11 27.72 32.41 -12.16
N SER A 12 28.01 31.25 -11.57
CA SER A 12 27.81 29.97 -12.22
C SER A 12 26.31 29.75 -12.40
N ALA A 13 25.78 30.16 -13.56
CA ALA A 13 24.46 29.73 -14.00
C ALA A 13 24.52 28.21 -14.19
N LEU A 14 23.94 27.47 -13.25
CA LEU A 14 23.72 26.03 -13.37
C LEU A 14 22.64 25.83 -14.44
N VAL A 15 23.05 25.81 -15.71
CA VAL A 15 22.21 25.38 -16.82
C VAL A 15 22.00 23.89 -16.64
N PHE A 16 20.83 23.49 -16.11
CA PHE A 16 20.38 22.11 -16.22
C PHE A 16 20.03 21.84 -17.69
N ALA A 17 21.00 21.34 -18.44
CA ALA A 17 20.72 20.68 -19.70
C ALA A 17 19.99 19.36 -19.37
N VAL A 18 18.67 19.32 -19.58
CA VAL A 18 17.95 18.04 -19.63
C VAL A 18 18.41 17.35 -20.90
N ALA A 19 19.32 16.40 -20.75
CA ALA A 19 19.68 15.47 -21.81
C ALA A 19 18.40 14.75 -22.29
N ALA A 20 18.24 14.62 -23.60
CA ALA A 20 17.14 13.91 -24.23
C ALA A 20 16.99 12.51 -23.59
N LYS A 21 15.80 12.25 -23.05
CA LYS A 21 15.48 11.00 -22.35
C LYS A 21 15.53 9.85 -23.35
N SER A 22 16.46 8.91 -23.12
CA SER A 22 16.47 7.59 -23.76
C SER A 22 15.08 6.95 -23.69
N SER A 23 14.67 6.29 -24.77
CA SER A 23 13.39 5.61 -24.95
C SER A 23 13.28 4.37 -24.06
N ASN A 24 13.09 4.60 -22.75
CA ASN A 24 12.37 3.74 -21.83
C ASN A 24 12.08 4.58 -20.57
N ALA A 25 11.16 5.53 -20.71
CA ALA A 25 10.66 6.26 -19.56
C ALA A 25 9.96 5.28 -18.62
N TYR A 26 10.28 5.33 -17.32
CA TYR A 26 9.49 4.63 -16.30
C TYR A 26 8.01 5.03 -16.43
N VAL A 27 7.16 4.05 -16.68
CA VAL A 27 5.71 4.22 -16.70
C VAL A 27 5.20 3.88 -15.32
N HIS A 28 4.61 4.88 -14.66
CA HIS A 28 4.02 4.70 -13.35
C HIS A 28 2.54 4.33 -13.49
N GLU A 29 2.26 3.03 -13.59
CA GLU A 29 0.90 2.50 -13.50
C GLU A 29 0.37 2.67 -12.07
N ARG A 30 -0.90 3.04 -11.92
CA ARG A 30 -1.52 3.30 -10.61
C ARG A 30 -2.97 2.80 -10.58
N LEU A 31 -3.46 2.49 -9.39
CA LEU A 31 -4.84 2.03 -9.19
C LEU A 31 -5.85 3.17 -9.34
N ASP A 32 -6.77 3.06 -10.28
CA ASP A 32 -7.94 3.96 -10.38
C ASP A 32 -9.18 3.24 -9.86
N LYS A 33 -9.84 3.80 -8.85
CA LYS A 33 -11.07 3.24 -8.27
C LYS A 33 -12.20 3.03 -9.29
N ASN A 34 -12.19 3.75 -10.41
CA ASN A 34 -13.19 3.59 -11.47
C ASN A 34 -12.82 2.54 -12.52
N ASP A 35 -11.57 2.06 -12.51
CA ASP A 35 -11.02 1.07 -13.45
C ASP A 35 -10.26 -0.04 -12.69
N THR A 36 -10.78 -0.40 -11.53
CA THR A 36 -10.21 -1.46 -10.69
C THR A 36 -11.34 -2.35 -10.20
N LEU A 37 -11.09 -3.65 -10.20
CA LEU A 37 -11.90 -4.64 -9.50
C LEU A 37 -11.07 -5.31 -8.41
N LEU A 38 -11.73 -5.80 -7.37
CA LEU A 38 -11.12 -6.50 -6.26
C LEU A 38 -11.35 -8.02 -6.41
N LEU A 39 -10.25 -8.77 -6.42
CA LEU A 39 -10.29 -10.24 -6.44
C LEU A 39 -9.97 -10.77 -5.05
N ILE A 40 -10.91 -11.52 -4.47
CA ILE A 40 -10.69 -12.22 -3.20
C ILE A 40 -10.68 -13.71 -3.52
N VAL A 41 -9.49 -14.28 -3.44
CA VAL A 41 -9.22 -15.63 -3.93
C VAL A 41 -9.10 -16.58 -2.76
N ASP A 42 -10.13 -17.39 -2.62
CA ASP A 42 -10.12 -18.64 -1.90
C ASP A 42 -9.72 -18.51 -0.40
N ILE A 43 -10.06 -17.39 0.24
CA ILE A 43 -9.95 -17.24 1.70
C ILE A 43 -10.98 -18.16 2.37
N GLN A 44 -10.57 -19.38 2.73
CA GLN A 44 -11.45 -20.43 3.25
C GLN A 44 -11.00 -20.92 4.64
N GLU A 45 -11.99 -21.30 5.44
CA GLU A 45 -11.76 -22.03 6.69
C GLU A 45 -11.01 -23.34 6.42
N GLY A 46 -10.07 -23.69 7.30
CA GLY A 46 -9.17 -24.83 7.16
C GLY A 46 -7.89 -24.51 6.41
N LEU A 47 -7.98 -23.76 5.32
CA LEU A 47 -6.83 -23.50 4.46
C LEU A 47 -5.97 -22.31 4.88
N ILE A 48 -6.59 -21.38 5.61
CA ILE A 48 -5.88 -20.38 6.38
C ILE A 48 -4.78 -20.97 7.28
N ASN A 49 -4.88 -22.24 7.66
CA ASN A 49 -3.86 -22.94 8.45
C ASN A 49 -2.58 -23.29 7.67
N LEU A 50 -2.57 -23.14 6.34
CA LEU A 50 -1.38 -23.26 5.52
C LEU A 50 -0.55 -21.97 5.47
N ALA A 51 -1.16 -20.81 5.74
CA ALA A 51 -0.45 -19.53 5.86
C ALA A 51 0.32 -19.51 7.19
N ARG A 52 1.55 -20.02 7.15
CA ARG A 52 2.47 -20.11 8.31
C ARG A 52 3.62 -19.14 8.22
N ASP A 53 3.67 -18.36 7.14
CA ASP A 53 4.64 -17.32 6.88
C ASP A 53 4.28 -15.97 7.55
N SER A 54 3.15 -15.91 8.26
CA SER A 54 2.68 -14.73 8.98
C SER A 54 2.00 -15.12 10.29
N ASP A 55 1.94 -14.17 11.24
CA ASP A 55 1.14 -14.35 12.46
C ASP A 55 -0.36 -14.47 12.09
N PRO A 56 -1.08 -15.48 12.60
CA PRO A 56 -2.46 -15.74 12.19
C PRO A 56 -3.43 -14.62 12.57
N THR A 57 -3.17 -13.88 13.66
CA THR A 57 -4.00 -12.74 14.06
C THR A 57 -3.79 -11.57 13.09
N LEU A 58 -2.53 -11.29 12.76
CA LEU A 58 -2.18 -10.26 11.79
C LEU A 58 -2.69 -10.60 10.40
N PHE A 59 -2.49 -11.83 9.94
CA PHE A 59 -2.99 -12.32 8.65
C PHE A 59 -4.51 -12.16 8.57
N ARG A 60 -5.22 -12.53 9.64
CA ARG A 60 -6.67 -12.35 9.74
C ARG A 60 -7.08 -10.90 9.60
N ASN A 61 -6.41 -10.01 10.32
CA ASN A 61 -6.68 -8.58 10.24
C ASN A 61 -6.44 -8.05 8.82
N ASN A 62 -5.34 -8.45 8.18
CA ASN A 62 -4.95 -7.95 6.86
C ASN A 62 -5.89 -8.41 5.75
N TYR A 63 -6.32 -9.67 5.74
CA TYR A 63 -7.25 -10.11 4.70
C TYR A 63 -8.63 -9.48 4.88
N LEU A 64 -9.07 -9.22 6.12
CA LEU A 64 -10.32 -8.47 6.37
C LEU A 64 -10.17 -7.00 5.96
N ALA A 65 -9.02 -6.38 6.23
CA ALA A 65 -8.71 -5.03 5.80
C ALA A 65 -8.77 -4.93 4.27
N HIS A 66 -8.13 -5.87 3.56
CA HIS A 66 -8.15 -5.95 2.11
C HIS A 66 -9.57 -6.18 1.56
N SER A 67 -10.31 -7.12 2.14
CA SER A 67 -11.67 -7.46 1.69
C SER A 67 -12.63 -6.28 1.85
N SER A 68 -12.47 -5.49 2.91
CA SER A 68 -13.33 -4.32 3.16
C SER A 68 -13.06 -3.14 2.22
N LEU A 69 -11.93 -3.11 1.50
CA LEU A 69 -11.64 -2.08 0.49
C LEU A 69 -12.70 -2.04 -0.60
N GLY A 70 -13.27 -3.19 -0.98
CA GLY A 70 -14.34 -3.24 -1.97
C GLY A 70 -15.54 -2.40 -1.56
N ARG A 71 -15.88 -2.39 -0.26
CA ARG A 71 -16.95 -1.55 0.29
C ARG A 71 -16.53 -0.09 0.46
N VAL A 72 -15.29 0.16 0.91
CA VAL A 72 -14.80 1.54 1.14
C VAL A 72 -14.71 2.33 -0.16
N PHE A 73 -14.28 1.68 -1.24
CA PHE A 73 -14.04 2.30 -2.54
C PHE A 73 -15.11 2.00 -3.60
N ASP A 74 -16.17 1.28 -3.23
CA ASP A 74 -17.25 0.85 -4.14
C ASP A 74 -16.71 0.09 -5.37
N LEU A 75 -15.75 -0.81 -5.15
CA LEU A 75 -15.13 -1.59 -6.21
C LEU A 75 -15.99 -2.81 -6.54
N PRO A 76 -16.09 -3.21 -7.82
CA PRO A 76 -16.59 -4.53 -8.20
C PRO A 76 -15.74 -5.61 -7.51
N VAL A 77 -16.39 -6.55 -6.81
CA VAL A 77 -15.71 -7.63 -6.10
C VAL A 77 -16.06 -8.97 -6.73
N ILE A 78 -15.03 -9.74 -7.09
CA ILE A 78 -15.18 -11.14 -7.50
C ILE A 78 -14.61 -12.01 -6.37
N LEU A 79 -15.47 -12.89 -5.84
CA LEU A 79 -15.12 -13.91 -4.86
C LEU A 79 -14.98 -15.25 -5.58
N THR A 80 -13.87 -15.93 -5.38
CA THR A 80 -13.71 -17.33 -5.79
C THR A 80 -13.38 -18.20 -4.59
N THR A 81 -13.82 -19.45 -4.66
CA THR A 81 -13.46 -20.52 -3.74
C THR A 81 -13.14 -21.75 -4.58
N SER A 82 -11.99 -22.38 -4.36
CA SER A 82 -11.70 -23.67 -4.98
C SER A 82 -12.14 -24.82 -4.06
N SER A 83 -12.39 -26.00 -4.63
CA SER A 83 -12.86 -27.17 -3.87
C SER A 83 -11.81 -27.77 -2.92
N SER A 84 -10.64 -27.15 -2.75
CA SER A 84 -9.59 -27.56 -1.80
C SER A 84 -8.33 -26.66 -1.74
N SER A 85 -8.28 -25.41 -2.23
CA SER A 85 -7.03 -24.58 -2.21
C SER A 85 -7.22 -23.06 -2.54
N GLY A 86 -7.43 -22.17 -1.58
CA GLY A 86 -6.88 -20.81 -1.47
C GLY A 86 -6.06 -20.40 -0.27
N ILE A 87 -5.01 -19.64 -0.55
CA ILE A 87 -3.68 -20.05 -0.08
C ILE A 87 -3.28 -21.28 -0.89
N THR A 88 -2.19 -21.21 -1.65
CA THR A 88 -0.99 -20.46 -1.29
C THR A 88 -0.61 -19.33 -2.25
N THR A 89 0.19 -18.36 -1.75
CA THR A 89 0.81 -17.27 -2.55
C THR A 89 1.48 -17.81 -3.83
N ASP A 90 2.14 -18.96 -3.72
CA ASP A 90 2.86 -19.66 -4.78
C ASP A 90 1.98 -20.36 -5.82
N VAL A 91 0.68 -20.55 -5.55
CA VAL A 91 -0.23 -21.23 -6.47
C VAL A 91 -1.36 -20.29 -6.88
N CYS A 92 -2.37 -20.10 -6.05
CA CYS A 92 -3.61 -19.43 -6.47
C CYS A 92 -3.37 -17.94 -6.77
N THR A 93 -2.55 -17.28 -5.95
CA THR A 93 -2.23 -15.86 -6.16
C THR A 93 -1.29 -15.68 -7.35
N ALA A 94 -0.17 -16.41 -7.37
CA ALA A 94 0.82 -16.29 -8.44
C ALA A 94 0.24 -16.69 -9.81
N PHE A 95 -0.44 -17.83 -9.94
CA PHE A 95 -0.96 -18.28 -11.23
C PHE A 95 -2.03 -17.34 -11.79
N LEU A 96 -2.92 -16.84 -10.93
CA LEU A 96 -3.90 -15.84 -11.33
C LEU A 96 -3.22 -14.55 -11.77
N ALA A 97 -2.29 -14.03 -10.97
CA ALA A 97 -1.59 -12.79 -11.28
C ALA A 97 -0.81 -12.88 -12.60
N LEU A 98 -0.09 -13.98 -12.82
CA LEU A 98 0.65 -14.23 -14.07
C LEU A 98 -0.29 -14.34 -15.28
N SER A 99 -1.43 -15.03 -15.12
CA SER A 99 -2.42 -15.16 -16.19
C SER A 99 -3.04 -13.81 -16.54
N LEU A 100 -3.40 -12.99 -15.55
CA LEU A 100 -3.92 -11.64 -15.76
C LEU A 100 -2.89 -10.73 -16.45
N ARG A 101 -1.61 -10.81 -16.06
CA ARG A 101 -0.53 -10.09 -16.77
C ARG A 101 -0.40 -10.55 -18.21
N ALA A 102 -0.55 -11.86 -18.49
CA ALA A 102 -0.50 -12.40 -19.86
C ALA A 102 -1.66 -11.91 -20.73
N GLU A 103 -2.84 -11.70 -20.13
CA GLU A 103 -4.02 -11.10 -20.78
C GLU A 103 -3.93 -9.56 -20.86
N GLY A 104 -2.84 -8.95 -20.41
CA GLY A 104 -2.58 -7.51 -20.53
C GLY A 104 -3.16 -6.62 -19.43
N TYR A 105 -3.69 -7.21 -18.35
CA TYR A 105 -4.16 -6.44 -17.20
C TYR A 105 -2.98 -5.94 -16.35
N SER A 106 -3.14 -4.76 -15.75
CA SER A 106 -2.30 -4.31 -14.64
C SER A 106 -2.75 -4.99 -13.35
N VAL A 107 -1.79 -5.53 -12.59
CA VAL A 107 -2.08 -6.36 -11.40
C VAL A 107 -1.34 -5.82 -10.19
N TRP A 108 -2.08 -5.62 -9.10
CA TRP A 108 -1.54 -5.33 -7.77
C TRP A 108 -1.83 -6.53 -6.85
N ALA A 109 -0.76 -7.17 -6.37
CA ALA A 109 -0.86 -8.29 -5.43
C ALA A 109 -0.59 -7.80 -4.01
N ASN A 110 -1.52 -8.09 -3.09
CA ASN A 110 -1.40 -7.70 -1.70
C ASN A 110 -0.58 -8.72 -0.91
N LEU A 111 0.67 -8.38 -0.60
CA LEU A 111 1.62 -9.31 0.02
C LEU A 111 1.22 -9.73 1.45
N GLU A 112 0.51 -8.88 2.19
CA GLU A 112 0.21 -9.12 3.60
C GLU A 112 -1.19 -9.74 3.83
N ALA A 113 -2.00 -9.79 2.77
CA ALA A 113 -3.28 -10.50 2.71
C ALA A 113 -3.18 -11.82 1.92
N SER A 114 -1.99 -12.19 1.45
CA SER A 114 -1.67 -13.47 0.81
C SER A 114 -0.69 -14.24 1.68
N GLY A 115 -0.92 -15.54 1.88
CA GLY A 115 -0.10 -16.38 2.76
C GLY A 115 0.33 -17.70 2.12
N THR A 116 1.39 -18.29 2.66
CA THR A 116 1.92 -19.61 2.25
C THR A 116 2.65 -20.29 3.42
N THR A 117 3.27 -21.44 3.17
CA THR A 117 3.82 -22.32 4.20
C THR A 117 5.15 -21.83 4.80
N THR A 118 5.95 -21.05 4.06
CA THR A 118 7.24 -20.52 4.54
C THR A 118 7.57 -19.17 3.90
N ASP A 119 8.40 -18.38 4.57
CA ASP A 119 8.90 -17.11 4.04
C ASP A 119 9.66 -17.28 2.72
N LEU A 120 10.45 -18.35 2.59
CA LEU A 120 11.20 -18.63 1.36
C LEU A 120 10.27 -18.83 0.16
N ILE A 121 9.18 -19.57 0.34
CA ILE A 121 8.19 -19.79 -0.73
C ILE A 121 7.48 -18.48 -1.07
N ARG A 122 7.09 -17.69 -0.07
CA ARG A 122 6.49 -16.37 -0.28
C ARG A 122 7.41 -15.49 -1.12
N ASP A 123 8.67 -15.38 -0.73
CA ASP A 123 9.62 -14.46 -1.35
C ASP A 123 9.92 -14.87 -2.79
N ALA A 124 10.14 -16.17 -3.03
CA ALA A 124 10.34 -16.70 -4.38
C ALA A 124 9.13 -16.43 -5.31
N SER A 125 7.91 -16.61 -4.82
CA SER A 125 6.70 -16.36 -5.60
C SER A 125 6.42 -14.87 -5.82
N ASN A 126 6.68 -14.04 -4.82
CA ASN A 126 6.61 -12.59 -4.97
C ASN A 126 7.62 -12.08 -6.00
N ASP A 127 8.83 -12.62 -6.01
CA ASP A 127 9.85 -12.27 -7.00
C ASP A 127 9.46 -12.69 -8.41
N GLN A 128 8.88 -13.89 -8.56
CA GLN A 128 8.32 -14.33 -9.84
C GLN A 128 7.21 -13.38 -10.33
N MET A 129 6.28 -12.99 -9.46
CA MET A 129 5.22 -12.03 -9.80
C MET A 129 5.80 -10.67 -10.21
N ARG A 130 6.77 -10.15 -9.45
CA ARG A 130 7.45 -8.88 -9.79
C ARG A 130 8.16 -8.96 -11.14
N ALA A 131 8.84 -10.07 -11.43
CA ALA A 131 9.51 -10.29 -12.71
C ALA A 131 8.52 -10.30 -13.91
N ALA A 132 7.26 -10.65 -13.67
CA ALA A 132 6.18 -10.58 -14.66
C ALA A 132 5.45 -9.22 -14.72
N GLY A 133 5.93 -8.21 -13.98
CA GLY A 133 5.35 -6.86 -13.95
C GLY A 133 4.14 -6.71 -13.01
N VAL A 134 3.93 -7.63 -12.07
CA VAL A 134 2.93 -7.47 -11.00
C VAL A 134 3.48 -6.50 -9.95
N THR A 135 2.66 -5.54 -9.52
CA THR A 135 2.99 -4.67 -8.39
C THR A 135 2.66 -5.37 -7.09
N VAL A 136 3.67 -5.98 -6.44
CA VAL A 136 3.53 -6.60 -5.13
C VAL A 136 3.69 -5.55 -4.04
N THR A 137 2.62 -5.26 -3.28
CA THR A 137 2.55 -4.14 -2.32
C THR A 137 1.67 -4.46 -1.11
N SER A 138 1.53 -3.53 -0.16
CA SER A 138 0.73 -3.69 1.06
C SER A 138 -0.71 -3.19 0.90
N THR A 139 -1.60 -3.63 1.79
CA THR A 139 -3.00 -3.18 1.88
C THR A 139 -3.08 -1.68 2.09
N PHE A 140 -2.23 -1.14 2.98
CA PHE A 140 -2.18 0.30 3.24
C PHE A 140 -1.79 1.08 1.98
N ALA A 141 -0.77 0.62 1.24
CA ALA A 141 -0.35 1.28 0.00
C ALA A 141 -1.46 1.23 -1.07
N ILE A 142 -2.16 0.09 -1.21
CA ILE A 142 -3.33 -0.04 -2.10
C ILE A 142 -4.42 0.97 -1.72
N ALA A 143 -4.77 1.04 -0.43
CA ALA A 143 -5.79 1.97 0.05
C ALA A 143 -5.42 3.44 -0.22
N MET A 144 -4.16 3.81 0.04
CA MET A 144 -3.67 5.17 -0.21
C MET A 144 -3.59 5.49 -1.70
N ASP A 145 -3.18 4.54 -2.55
CA ASP A 145 -3.15 4.73 -4.00
C ASP A 145 -4.56 4.84 -4.58
N LEU A 146 -5.55 4.09 -4.09
CA LEU A 146 -6.95 4.26 -4.50
C LEU A 146 -7.55 5.61 -4.04
N MET A 147 -7.25 6.05 -2.82
CA MET A 147 -7.79 7.29 -2.24
C MET A 147 -7.25 8.55 -2.91
N ARG A 148 -5.94 8.57 -3.21
CA ARG A 148 -5.17 9.70 -3.76
C ARG A 148 -5.06 10.92 -2.86
N ASP A 149 -6.18 11.41 -2.34
CA ASP A 149 -6.29 12.65 -1.57
C ASP A 149 -7.24 12.45 -0.38
N TRP A 150 -6.81 12.83 0.81
CA TRP A 150 -7.62 12.75 2.03
C TRP A 150 -8.89 13.60 1.97
N ARG A 151 -8.97 14.57 1.06
CA ARG A 151 -10.14 15.43 0.84
C ARG A 151 -11.18 14.81 -0.10
N ASN A 152 -10.86 13.71 -0.79
CA ASN A 152 -11.75 13.06 -1.75
C ASN A 152 -12.85 12.24 -1.05
N THR A 153 -13.72 11.65 -1.86
CA THR A 153 -14.64 10.58 -1.44
C THR A 153 -14.37 9.32 -2.29
N PRO A 154 -14.03 8.18 -1.68
CA PRO A 154 -13.67 8.06 -0.26
C PRO A 154 -12.37 8.82 0.06
N GLY A 155 -12.30 9.36 1.28
CA GLY A 155 -11.17 10.11 1.82
C GLY A 155 -11.13 9.99 3.34
N ALA A 156 -10.76 11.04 4.07
CA ALA A 156 -10.64 10.99 5.52
C ALA A 156 -11.89 10.46 6.25
N PRO A 157 -13.14 10.82 5.87
CA PRO A 157 -14.34 10.33 6.57
C PRO A 157 -14.52 8.81 6.50
N GLU A 158 -14.17 8.18 5.37
CA GLU A 158 -14.31 6.74 5.16
C GLU A 158 -13.05 5.96 5.60
N LEU A 159 -11.86 6.52 5.35
CA LEU A 159 -10.59 5.84 5.61
C LEU A 159 -10.17 5.93 7.08
N LEU A 160 -10.47 7.00 7.82
CA LEU A 160 -10.09 7.07 9.24
C LEU A 160 -10.77 5.99 10.09
N PRO A 161 -12.08 5.71 9.96
CA PRO A 161 -12.71 4.57 10.63
C PRO A 161 -12.15 3.21 10.19
N TRP A 162 -11.84 3.06 8.90
CA TRP A 162 -11.22 1.85 8.36
C TRP A 162 -9.82 1.63 8.97
N LEU A 163 -8.99 2.67 9.03
CA LEU A 163 -7.68 2.65 9.67
C LEU A 163 -7.80 2.42 11.19
N ASP A 164 -8.81 2.98 11.85
CA ASP A 164 -9.04 2.74 13.27
C ASP A 164 -9.31 1.27 13.58
N THR A 165 -10.01 0.59 12.65
CA THR A 165 -10.36 -0.83 12.75
C THR A 165 -9.19 -1.74 12.43
N TYR A 166 -8.51 -1.51 11.30
CA TYR A 166 -7.54 -2.45 10.74
C TYR A 166 -6.07 -2.02 10.93
N TYR A 167 -5.81 -0.76 11.27
CA TYR A 167 -4.48 -0.22 11.57
C TYR A 167 -4.49 0.51 12.92
N PRO A 168 -4.59 -0.22 14.05
CA PRO A 168 -4.85 0.37 15.37
C PRO A 168 -3.85 1.45 15.80
N VAL A 169 -2.60 1.38 15.34
CA VAL A 169 -1.58 2.41 15.60
C VAL A 169 -1.98 3.76 14.97
N TYR A 170 -2.51 3.74 13.75
CA TYR A 170 -3.03 4.93 13.09
C TYR A 170 -4.31 5.42 13.79
N GLY A 171 -5.20 4.49 14.15
CA GLY A 171 -6.39 4.78 14.96
C GLY A 171 -6.06 5.48 16.28
N ASN A 172 -5.06 4.97 17.01
CA ASN A 172 -4.57 5.58 18.25
C ASN A 172 -4.11 7.02 18.04
N GLN A 173 -3.39 7.31 16.96
CA GLN A 173 -2.98 8.67 16.63
C GLN A 173 -4.19 9.58 16.37
N ALA A 174 -5.13 9.14 15.52
CA ALA A 174 -6.31 9.91 15.18
C ALA A 174 -7.21 10.18 16.40
N ARG A 175 -7.41 9.16 17.25
CA ARG A 175 -8.16 9.30 18.52
C ARG A 175 -7.42 10.18 19.53
N GLY A 176 -6.09 10.07 19.62
CA GLY A 176 -5.27 10.92 20.47
C GLY A 176 -5.39 12.39 20.09
N HIS A 177 -5.29 12.71 18.79
CA HIS A 177 -5.52 14.07 18.29
C HIS A 177 -6.93 14.56 18.60
N ARG A 178 -7.96 13.73 18.36
CA ARG A 178 -9.35 14.06 18.71
C ARG A 178 -9.52 14.33 20.20
N ALA A 179 -8.92 13.51 21.06
CA ALA A 179 -8.98 13.68 22.51
C ALA A 179 -8.31 14.98 22.97
N ALA A 180 -7.16 15.34 22.39
CA ALA A 180 -6.47 16.59 22.67
C ALA A 180 -7.33 17.82 22.29
N VAL A 181 -8.01 17.79 21.16
CA VAL A 181 -8.92 18.88 20.73
C VAL A 181 -10.17 18.95 21.60
N ALA A 182 -10.76 17.82 21.98
CA ALA A 182 -12.02 17.78 22.71
C ALA A 182 -11.87 18.04 24.22
N ASN A 183 -10.79 17.56 24.84
CA ASN A 183 -10.61 17.57 26.30
C ASN A 183 -9.12 17.52 26.72
N GLY A 184 -8.22 18.12 25.92
CA GLY A 184 -6.79 18.11 26.20
C GLY A 184 -6.43 18.95 27.44
N THR A 185 -6.33 18.30 28.60
CA THR A 185 -5.76 18.92 29.80
C THR A 185 -4.27 18.67 29.85
N LEU A 186 -3.48 19.74 29.76
CA LEU A 186 -2.03 19.66 29.99
C LEU A 186 -1.75 19.55 31.49
N LEU A 187 -0.76 18.74 31.85
CA LEU A 187 -0.22 18.76 33.20
C LEU A 187 0.56 20.06 33.41
N PRO A 188 0.52 20.68 34.62
CA PRO A 188 1.33 21.86 34.91
C PRO A 188 2.81 21.65 34.55
N GLY A 189 3.39 22.55 33.75
CA GLY A 189 4.75 22.47 33.23
C GLY A 189 4.83 21.96 31.78
N GLN A 190 3.84 21.19 31.30
CA GLN A 190 3.78 20.78 29.88
C GLN A 190 3.46 21.95 28.95
N ASP A 191 2.75 22.96 29.46
CA ASP A 191 2.46 24.22 28.79
C ASP A 191 3.70 25.06 28.48
N THR A 192 4.83 24.76 29.13
CA THR A 192 6.11 25.47 28.92
C THR A 192 7.01 24.77 27.90
N LEU A 193 6.65 23.57 27.43
CA LEU A 193 7.40 22.86 26.40
C LEU A 193 7.14 23.50 25.02
N PRO A 194 8.17 23.65 24.18
CA PRO A 194 7.97 24.18 22.82
C PRO A 194 7.14 23.21 21.97
N LEU A 195 6.23 23.78 21.17
CA LEU A 195 5.45 23.08 20.14
C LEU A 195 6.27 22.90 18.84
#